data_AF-A0A660YXU4-F1
#
_entry.id   AF-A0A660YXU4-F1
#
_cell.length_a   1.000
_cell.length_b   1.000
_cell.length_c   1.000
_cell.angle_alpha   90.00
_cell.angle_beta   90.00
_cell.angle_gamma   90.00
#
_symmetry.space_group_name_H-M   'P 1'
#
loop_
_entity.id
_entity.type
_entity.pdbx_description
1 polymer ?
#
loop_
_entity_poly.entity_id
_entity_poly.type
_entity_poly.pdbx_seq_one_letter_code
_entity_poly.pdbx_strand_id
1 'polypeptide(L)'
;MKNIFFLILFFSSLTLAQSAGNSGLSFLKFGFGARNIAMGDAGASASNDLTALFYNPSRLVSTEMNEVMFMHNEWIQDVRSEVGGIKWEMIGLPWAIGFNVTTVSDIEVRNKPGDPISTFNANYFFASLSTGFIVINNLDFG
;
A
#
# COMPACT_ATOMS: atom_id res chain seq x y z
N MET A 1 15.44 -14.68 -27.48
CA MET A 1 14.78 -15.38 -26.35
C MET A 1 15.77 -15.99 -25.36
N LYS A 2 16.74 -16.81 -25.80
CA LYS A 2 17.78 -17.41 -24.93
C LYS A 2 18.56 -16.38 -24.09
N ASN A 3 18.92 -15.24 -24.68
CA ASN A 3 19.71 -14.20 -24.00
C ASN A 3 18.91 -13.44 -22.92
N ILE A 4 17.59 -13.26 -23.14
CA ILE A 4 16.68 -12.64 -22.16
C ILE A 4 16.49 -13.57 -20.96
N PHE A 5 16.39 -14.87 -21.20
CA PHE A 5 16.29 -15.87 -20.13
C PHE A 5 17.54 -15.87 -19.22
N PHE A 6 18.73 -15.80 -19.80
CA PHE A 6 19.98 -15.67 -19.04
C PHE A 6 20.07 -14.37 -18.25
N LEU A 7 19.55 -13.26 -18.80
CA LEU A 7 19.53 -11.97 -18.12
C LEU A 7 18.60 -12.04 -16.88
N ILE A 8 17.41 -12.62 -17.02
CA ILE A 8 16.45 -12.79 -15.91
C ILE A 8 17.06 -13.67 -14.81
N LEU A 9 17.73 -14.77 -15.17
CA LEU A 9 18.43 -15.64 -14.22
C LEU A 9 19.55 -14.91 -13.47
N PHE A 10 20.34 -14.09 -14.16
CA PHE A 10 21.42 -13.31 -13.54
C PHE A 10 20.90 -12.24 -12.58
N PHE A 11 19.79 -11.57 -12.89
CA PHE A 11 19.20 -10.60 -11.96
C PHE A 11 18.52 -11.27 -10.77
N SER A 12 17.97 -12.47 -10.94
CA SER A 12 17.35 -13.21 -9.83
C SER A 12 18.34 -13.63 -8.75
N SER A 13 19.60 -13.92 -9.11
CA SER A 13 20.65 -14.31 -8.15
C SER A 13 21.22 -13.15 -7.34
N LEU A 14 20.91 -11.90 -7.72
CA LEU A 14 21.32 -10.69 -6.98
C LEU A 14 20.31 -10.31 -5.88
N THR A 15 19.21 -11.05 -5.74
CA THR A 15 18.21 -10.76 -4.71
C THR A 15 18.64 -11.34 -3.36
N LEU A 16 18.82 -10.47 -2.36
CA LEU A 16 18.98 -10.87 -0.97
C LEU A 16 17.61 -10.81 -0.30
N ALA A 17 17.21 -11.91 0.35
CA ALA A 17 15.98 -11.93 1.14
C ALA A 17 16.12 -10.97 2.34
N GLN A 18 15.21 -10.00 2.47
CA GLN A 18 15.11 -9.22 3.71
C GLN A 18 14.59 -10.11 4.83
N SER A 19 15.14 -9.97 6.04
CA SER A 19 14.61 -10.68 7.21
C SER A 19 13.18 -10.21 7.48
N ALA A 20 12.28 -11.17 7.74
CA ALA A 20 10.94 -10.85 8.18
C ALA A 20 10.99 -10.05 9.50
N GLY A 21 10.20 -8.98 9.60
CA GLY A 21 9.93 -8.28 10.87
C GLY A 21 10.83 -7.09 11.22
N ASN A 22 11.90 -6.80 10.47
CA ASN A 22 12.77 -5.64 10.73
C ASN A 22 12.45 -4.40 9.86
N SER A 23 11.23 -4.27 9.33
CA SER A 23 10.84 -3.07 8.58
C SER A 23 10.29 -1.99 9.53
N GLY A 24 10.88 -0.79 9.46
CA GLY A 24 10.43 0.36 10.26
C GLY A 24 9.06 0.92 9.86
N LEU A 25 8.44 0.38 8.81
CA LEU A 25 7.18 0.86 8.23
C LEU A 25 6.05 -0.16 8.38
N SER A 26 5.90 -0.76 9.57
CA SER A 26 4.88 -1.80 9.82
C SER A 26 3.44 -1.33 9.62
N PHE A 27 3.17 -0.02 9.65
CA PHE A 27 1.86 0.56 9.35
C PHE A 27 1.41 0.28 7.89
N LEU A 28 2.33 0.00 6.98
CA LEU A 28 2.01 -0.40 5.60
C LEU A 28 1.35 -1.78 5.50
N LYS A 29 1.22 -2.51 6.62
CA LYS A 29 0.46 -3.77 6.66
C LYS A 29 -1.04 -3.53 6.89
N PHE A 30 -1.44 -2.35 7.31
CA PHE A 30 -2.85 -2.04 7.47
C PHE A 30 -3.50 -1.92 6.10
N GLY A 31 -4.65 -2.60 5.95
CA GLY A 31 -5.38 -2.66 4.69
C GLY A 31 -5.94 -1.30 4.24
N PHE A 32 -6.19 -1.22 2.93
CA PHE A 32 -6.73 -0.04 2.25
C PHE A 32 -8.06 -0.38 1.57
N GLY A 33 -9.06 0.48 1.74
CA GLY A 33 -10.40 0.27 1.23
C GLY A 33 -11.20 -0.73 2.06
N ALA A 34 -12.39 -0.30 2.50
CA ALA A 34 -13.27 -1.12 3.34
C ALA A 34 -13.63 -2.48 2.71
N ARG A 35 -13.80 -2.53 1.38
CA ARG A 35 -14.09 -3.76 0.64
C ARG A 35 -12.96 -4.78 0.73
N ASN A 36 -11.71 -4.38 0.52
CA ASN A 36 -10.58 -5.31 0.60
C ASN A 36 -10.37 -5.82 2.02
N ILE A 37 -10.49 -4.94 3.01
CA ILE A 37 -10.38 -5.29 4.43
C ILE A 37 -11.47 -6.32 4.81
N ALA A 38 -12.72 -6.09 4.41
CA ALA A 38 -13.83 -7.02 4.65
C ALA A 38 -13.63 -8.39 3.99
N MET A 39 -12.82 -8.45 2.92
CA MET A 39 -12.43 -9.68 2.23
C MET A 39 -11.15 -10.32 2.81
N GLY A 40 -10.69 -9.89 3.99
CA GLY A 40 -9.47 -10.42 4.61
C GLY A 40 -8.19 -9.93 3.93
N ASP A 41 -8.18 -8.67 3.48
CA ASP A 41 -7.05 -8.03 2.80
C ASP A 41 -6.60 -8.73 1.50
N ALA A 42 -7.53 -9.42 0.83
CA ALA A 42 -7.31 -10.09 -0.45
C ALA A 42 -7.20 -9.13 -1.66
N GLY A 43 -6.81 -7.88 -1.44
CA GLY A 43 -6.80 -6.83 -2.47
C GLY A 43 -5.82 -7.10 -3.61
N ALA A 44 -4.78 -7.92 -3.42
CA ALA A 44 -3.79 -8.21 -4.46
C ALA A 44 -4.41 -8.81 -5.73
N SER A 45 -5.47 -9.60 -5.58
CA SER A 45 -6.25 -10.16 -6.70
C SER A 45 -7.63 -9.55 -6.83
N ALA A 46 -8.27 -9.15 -5.72
CA ALA A 46 -9.66 -8.71 -5.71
C ALA A 46 -9.85 -7.20 -6.00
N SER A 47 -8.80 -6.39 -5.89
CA SER A 47 -8.91 -4.95 -6.18
C SER A 47 -9.26 -4.74 -7.65
N ASN A 48 -10.26 -3.92 -7.89
CA ASN A 48 -10.76 -3.57 -9.22
C ASN A 48 -11.17 -2.08 -9.27
N ASP A 49 -10.56 -1.28 -8.41
CA ASP A 49 -10.75 0.16 -8.20
C ASP A 49 -9.39 0.76 -7.77
N LEU A 50 -9.37 2.05 -7.40
CA LEU A 50 -8.21 2.82 -6.95
C LEU A 50 -7.44 2.17 -5.79
N THR A 51 -8.06 1.29 -4.99
CA THR A 51 -7.33 0.54 -3.95
C THR A 51 -6.23 -0.36 -4.52
N ALA A 52 -6.28 -0.69 -5.82
CA ALA A 52 -5.24 -1.41 -6.54
C ALA A 52 -3.86 -0.72 -6.44
N LEU A 53 -3.81 0.62 -6.32
CA LEU A 53 -2.55 1.34 -6.09
C LEU A 53 -1.78 0.84 -4.85
N PHE A 54 -2.50 0.38 -3.82
CA PHE A 54 -1.88 -0.12 -2.59
C PHE A 54 -1.56 -1.62 -2.67
N TYR A 55 -2.46 -2.43 -3.24
CA TYR A 55 -2.30 -3.88 -3.24
C TYR A 55 -1.59 -4.45 -4.46
N ASN A 56 -1.92 -3.97 -5.66
CA ASN A 56 -1.40 -4.48 -6.92
C ASN A 56 -1.65 -3.49 -8.07
N PRO A 57 -0.67 -2.63 -8.40
CA PRO A 57 -0.80 -1.63 -9.47
C PRO A 57 -1.23 -2.17 -10.83
N SER A 58 -0.90 -3.42 -11.17
CA SER A 58 -1.32 -3.99 -12.47
C SER A 58 -2.83 -4.05 -12.61
N ARG A 59 -3.56 -4.13 -11.50
CA ARG A 59 -5.02 -4.15 -11.46
C ARG A 59 -5.65 -2.78 -11.71
N LEU A 60 -4.88 -1.70 -11.80
CA LEU A 60 -5.41 -0.38 -12.14
C LEU A 60 -6.09 -0.36 -13.52
N VAL A 61 -5.70 -1.25 -14.44
CA VAL A 61 -6.35 -1.40 -15.76
C VAL A 61 -7.76 -2.02 -15.70
N SER A 62 -8.19 -2.53 -14.53
CA SER A 62 -9.47 -3.24 -14.39
C SER A 62 -10.71 -2.35 -14.56
N THR A 63 -10.54 -1.03 -14.53
CA THR A 63 -11.61 -0.04 -14.68
C THR A 63 -11.05 1.16 -15.44
N GLU A 64 -11.80 1.70 -16.39
CA GLU A 64 -11.40 2.90 -17.17
C GLU A 64 -11.88 4.20 -16.51
N MET A 65 -12.56 4.10 -15.36
CA MET A 65 -13.15 5.27 -14.69
C MET A 65 -12.11 6.05 -13.89
N ASN A 66 -12.29 7.37 -13.88
CA ASN A 66 -11.62 8.25 -12.93
C ASN A 66 -12.24 8.03 -11.55
N GLU A 67 -11.40 7.89 -10.53
CA GLU A 67 -11.84 7.55 -9.18
C GLU A 67 -11.15 8.44 -8.15
N VAL A 68 -11.86 8.75 -7.07
CA VAL A 68 -11.32 9.44 -5.90
C VAL A 68 -11.70 8.60 -4.69
N MET A 69 -10.76 8.42 -3.77
CA MET A 69 -10.97 7.66 -2.55
C MET A 69 -10.51 8.48 -1.34
N PHE A 70 -11.33 8.45 -0.29
CA PHE A 70 -10.95 8.84 1.05
C PHE A 70 -11.35 7.71 2.00
N MET A 71 -10.50 7.44 2.98
CA MET A 71 -10.75 6.40 3.96
C MET A 71 -10.15 6.80 5.30
N HIS A 72 -10.93 6.56 6.35
CA HIS A 72 -10.49 6.57 7.74
C HIS A 72 -10.46 5.13 8.25
N ASN A 73 -9.38 4.75 8.93
CA ASN A 73 -9.25 3.46 9.60
C ASN A 73 -8.80 3.68 11.06
N GLU A 74 -9.46 3.04 12.01
CA GLU A 74 -9.07 3.03 13.41
C GLU A 74 -8.85 1.59 13.86
N TRP A 75 -7.63 1.30 14.29
CA TRP A 75 -7.22 -0.01 14.77
C TRP A 75 -7.11 0.00 16.30
N ILE A 76 -6.84 -1.18 16.88
CA ILE A 76 -6.65 -1.30 18.32
C ILE A 76 -5.48 -0.42 18.80
N GLN A 77 -5.56 0.08 20.03
CA GLN A 77 -4.59 1.03 20.62
C GLN A 77 -4.55 2.38 19.89
N ASP A 78 -5.72 2.85 19.43
CA ASP A 78 -5.91 4.20 18.87
C ASP A 78 -4.99 4.53 17.69
N VAL A 79 -4.59 3.50 16.92
CA VAL A 79 -3.83 3.67 15.68
C VAL A 79 -4.80 4.09 14.59
N ARG A 80 -4.69 5.35 14.15
CA ARG A 80 -5.58 5.94 13.14
C ARG A 80 -4.86 6.14 11.82
N SER A 81 -5.49 5.82 10.71
CA SER A 81 -4.95 6.04 9.37
C SER A 81 -5.93 6.82 8.51
N GLU A 82 -5.44 7.89 7.90
CA GLU A 82 -6.16 8.71 6.93
C GLU A 82 -5.55 8.49 5.55
N VAL A 83 -6.35 7.93 4.64
CA VAL A 83 -5.92 7.59 3.29
C VAL A 83 -6.68 8.46 2.30
N GLY A 84 -5.95 8.98 1.31
CA GLY A 84 -6.51 9.69 0.18
C GLY A 84 -5.87 9.24 -1.12
N GLY A 85 -6.62 9.26 -2.22
CA GLY A 85 -6.06 8.97 -3.52
C GLY A 85 -6.96 9.38 -4.67
N ILE A 86 -6.35 9.47 -5.85
CA ILE A 86 -7.01 9.71 -7.11
C ILE A 86 -6.47 8.76 -8.16
N LYS A 87 -7.35 8.35 -9.08
CA LYS A 87 -7.01 7.63 -10.30
C LYS A 87 -7.58 8.39 -11.49
N TRP A 88 -6.80 8.51 -12.55
CA TRP A 88 -7.24 9.10 -13.80
C TRP A 88 -6.59 8.41 -15.00
N GLU A 89 -7.25 8.49 -16.15
CA GLU A 89 -6.71 7.99 -17.42
C GLU A 89 -5.89 9.09 -18.13
N MET A 90 -4.67 8.77 -18.56
CA MET A 90 -3.81 9.69 -19.32
C MET A 90 -2.90 8.96 -20.31
N ILE A 91 -2.98 9.34 -21.58
CA ILE A 91 -2.19 8.75 -22.70
C ILE A 91 -2.50 7.24 -22.86
N GLY A 92 -3.75 6.84 -22.62
CA GLY A 92 -4.19 5.44 -22.73
C GLY A 92 -3.60 4.51 -21.66
N LEU A 93 -3.15 5.09 -20.54
CA LEU A 93 -2.76 4.38 -19.34
C LEU A 93 -3.51 4.93 -18.11
N PRO A 94 -3.92 4.07 -17.17
CA PRO A 94 -4.41 4.51 -15.87
C PRO A 94 -3.24 4.95 -15.00
N TRP A 95 -3.38 6.11 -14.38
CA TRP A 95 -2.47 6.64 -13.37
C TRP A 95 -3.19 6.76 -12.05
N ALA A 96 -2.47 6.48 -10.96
CA ALA A 96 -2.99 6.64 -9.63
C ALA A 96 -1.94 7.29 -8.71
N ILE A 97 -2.39 8.23 -7.88
CA ILE A 97 -1.61 8.82 -6.80
C ILE A 97 -2.39 8.59 -5.51
N GLY A 98 -1.68 8.22 -4.46
CA GLY A 98 -2.26 8.00 -3.14
C GLY A 98 -1.33 8.41 -2.03
N PHE A 99 -1.90 8.67 -0.87
CA PHE A 99 -1.16 8.91 0.36
C PHE A 99 -1.88 8.27 1.55
N ASN A 100 -1.12 8.03 2.61
CA ASN A 100 -1.62 7.60 3.92
C ASN A 100 -0.85 8.33 5.02
N VAL A 101 -1.58 8.85 6.00
CA VAL A 101 -1.04 9.36 7.25
C VAL A 101 -1.54 8.46 8.38
N THR A 102 -0.62 7.78 9.06
CA THR A 102 -0.96 6.96 10.23
C THR A 102 -0.44 7.63 11.50
N THR A 103 -1.30 7.79 12.50
CA THR A 103 -0.99 8.43 13.77
C THR A 103 -1.32 7.52 14.95
N VAL A 104 -0.46 7.55 15.97
CA VAL A 104 -0.74 6.99 17.29
C VAL A 104 -0.53 8.13 18.28
N SER A 105 -1.61 8.52 18.94
CA SER A 105 -1.60 9.66 19.87
C SER A 105 -1.38 9.20 21.31
N ASP A 106 -0.92 10.13 22.15
CA ASP A 106 -0.92 10.00 23.60
C ASP A 106 -0.16 8.77 24.14
N ILE A 107 0.93 8.39 23.47
CA ILE A 107 1.79 7.30 23.92
C ILE A 107 2.48 7.73 25.22
N GLU A 108 2.20 7.02 26.30
CA GLU A 108 2.70 7.33 27.62
C GLU A 108 4.20 6.99 27.80
N VAL A 109 4.97 7.92 28.36
CA VAL A 109 6.37 7.72 28.72
C VAL A 109 6.48 7.37 30.20
N ARG A 110 7.09 6.23 30.52
CA ARG A 110 7.22 5.70 31.89
C ARG A 110 8.61 5.10 32.10
N ASN A 111 9.28 5.47 33.20
CA ASN A 111 10.52 4.82 33.66
C ASN A 111 10.27 3.83 34.81
N LYS A 112 9.14 3.98 35.50
CA LYS A 112 8.69 3.12 36.59
C LYS A 112 7.16 3.00 36.53
N PRO A 113 6.57 1.93 37.09
CA PRO A 113 5.12 1.85 37.26
C PRO A 113 4.59 3.05 38.07
N GLY A 114 3.44 3.62 37.70
CA GLY A 114 2.86 4.79 38.36
C GLY A 114 2.02 5.65 37.43
N ASP A 115 2.08 6.97 37.58
CA ASP A 115 1.52 7.95 36.63
C ASP A 115 2.50 8.22 35.47
N PRO A 116 2.02 8.59 34.27
CA PRO A 116 2.88 8.86 33.13
C PRO A 116 3.68 10.15 33.35
N ILE A 117 4.94 10.17 32.89
CA ILE A 117 5.82 11.35 33.02
C ILE A 117 5.43 12.41 31.97
N SER A 118 5.13 11.94 30.77
CA SER A 118 4.69 12.74 29.63
C SER A 118 4.02 11.82 28.61
N THR A 119 3.45 12.40 27.55
CA THR A 119 3.01 11.68 26.36
C THR A 119 3.78 12.13 25.13
N PHE A 120 3.81 11.30 24.09
CA PHE A 120 4.27 11.67 22.77
C PHE A 120 3.39 11.04 21.69
N ASN A 121 3.46 11.59 20.47
CA ASN A 121 2.73 11.06 19.32
C ASN A 121 3.69 10.43 18.32
N ALA A 122 3.29 9.32 17.72
CA ALA A 122 3.97 8.74 16.56
C ALA A 122 3.19 9.08 15.29
N ASN A 123 3.88 9.58 14.26
CA ASN A 123 3.28 9.94 12.98
C ASN A 123 4.07 9.28 11.85
N TYR A 124 3.36 8.65 10.94
CA TYR A 124 3.90 7.96 9.78
C TYR A 124 3.24 8.49 8.51
N PHE A 125 4.01 8.55 7.44
CA PHE A 125 3.53 9.01 6.14
C PHE A 125 3.95 8.05 5.05
N PHE A 126 3.04 7.84 4.10
CA PHE A 126 3.26 7.10 2.86
C PHE A 126 2.65 7.88 1.71
N ALA A 127 3.31 7.82 0.55
CA ALA A 127 2.77 8.28 -0.71
C ALA A 127 3.21 7.33 -1.83
N SER A 128 2.38 7.20 -2.86
CA SER A 128 2.67 6.41 -4.04
C SER A 128 2.17 7.07 -5.32
N LEU A 129 2.86 6.72 -6.40
CA LEU A 129 2.48 6.96 -7.78
C LEU A 129 2.57 5.61 -8.49
N SER A 130 1.50 5.23 -9.19
CA SER A 130 1.37 3.92 -9.80
C SER A 130 0.65 4.01 -11.14
N THR A 131 0.93 3.05 -12.01
CA THR A 131 0.22 2.87 -13.28
C THR A 131 0.06 1.38 -13.55
N GLY A 132 -0.68 1.03 -14.60
CA GLY A 132 -0.82 -0.34 -15.07
C GLY A 132 -1.01 -0.37 -16.58
N PHE A 133 -0.62 -1.46 -17.23
CA PHE A 133 -0.82 -1.69 -18.65
C PHE A 133 -1.03 -3.17 -18.95
N ILE A 134 -1.78 -3.42 -20.01
CA ILE A 134 -2.07 -4.78 -20.51
C ILE A 134 -0.89 -5.23 -21.36
N VAL A 135 -0.29 -6.38 -21.04
CA VAL A 135 0.81 -6.97 -21.81
C VAL A 135 0.25 -7.85 -22.93
N ILE A 136 -0.66 -8.76 -22.57
CA ILE A 136 -1.41 -9.63 -23.48
C ILE A 136 -2.77 -9.92 -22.85
N ASN A 137 -3.67 -10.56 -23.60
CA ASN A 137 -4.96 -11.00 -23.07
C ASN A 137 -4.75 -11.84 -21.79
N ASN A 138 -5.29 -11.37 -20.67
CA ASN A 138 -5.19 -11.95 -19.32
C ASN A 138 -3.85 -11.81 -18.60
N LEU A 139 -2.96 -10.92 -19.05
CA LEU A 139 -1.73 -10.59 -18.32
C LEU A 139 -1.52 -9.08 -18.30
N ASP A 140 -1.59 -8.52 -17.11
CA ASP A 140 -1.42 -7.09 -16.84
C ASP A 140 -0.16 -6.88 -15.99
N PHE A 141 0.50 -5.75 -16.18
CA PHE A 141 1.67 -5.31 -15.42
C PHE A 141 1.44 -3.90 -14.87
N GLY A 142 2.08 -3.54 -13.75
CA GLY A 142 1.99 -2.21 -13.14
C GLY A 142 3.13 -1.94 -12.18
#